data_AF-A0A151Z2W9-F1
#
_entry.id   AF-A0A151Z2W9-F1
#
_cell.length_a   1.000
_cell.length_b   1.000
_cell.length_c   1.000
_cell.angle_alpha   90.00
_cell.angle_beta   90.00
_cell.angle_gamma   90.00
#
_symmetry.space_group_name_H-M   'P 1'
#
loop_
_entity.id
_entity.type
_entity.pdbx_description
1 polymer ?
#
loop_
_entity_poly.entity_id
_entity_poly.type
_entity_poly.pdbx_seq_one_letter_code
_entity_poly.pdbx_strand_id
1 'polypeptide(L)'
;MLSTLLSVVVILCVSINIVNAQNNRPIIGILTQPTADICSDGTQYIAASYVKFIESAGARVVPIFYDSDQDTLENLFNSINGLLLPGGGVDFNNETQYTDNLQFLWNLAIKANDNGDYFPIHGTCMGFQELTLLAANDFNGILTFFNSENYTVPLNFTSGYLNSEIFSNAPQEFLTYLSTLPITMNNHQYGVSPSTFESTEALTEFFNVLSTNVDRDGNTFISTIEAKNYPIFGTQFHPEKPIFEWWDEEVMNHSFESILANQYFSNFFVNQCRKSTHSFPNVNLEAQALIYNYSPEYTENTVPDFEQCYCF
;
A
#
# COMPACT_ATOMS: atom_id res chain seq x y z
N MET A 1 15.82 68.22 -33.76
CA MET A 1 16.50 67.15 -33.00
C MET A 1 15.82 67.03 -31.65
N LEU A 2 15.01 66.00 -31.43
CA LEU A 2 14.84 65.35 -30.13
C LEU A 2 14.09 64.04 -30.40
N SER A 3 14.82 62.93 -30.36
CA SER A 3 14.30 61.57 -30.46
C SER A 3 13.88 61.09 -29.08
N THR A 4 12.61 60.79 -28.86
CA THR A 4 12.11 60.09 -27.68
C THR A 4 12.32 58.59 -27.89
N LEU A 5 13.30 58.01 -27.17
CA LEU A 5 13.47 56.57 -27.06
C LEU A 5 12.53 56.03 -25.97
N LEU A 6 11.62 55.14 -26.35
CA LEU A 6 10.76 54.40 -25.42
C LEU A 6 11.53 53.14 -24.98
N SER A 7 11.93 53.07 -23.71
CA SER A 7 12.57 51.88 -23.15
C SER A 7 11.51 50.85 -22.77
N VAL A 8 11.43 49.75 -23.52
CA VAL A 8 10.62 48.57 -23.17
C VAL A 8 11.43 47.73 -22.18
N VAL A 9 10.96 47.62 -20.95
CA VAL A 9 11.50 46.68 -19.96
C VAL A 9 10.86 45.32 -20.21
N VAL A 10 11.65 44.37 -20.71
CA VAL A 10 11.25 42.96 -20.83
C VAL A 10 11.57 42.28 -19.50
N ILE A 11 10.54 41.95 -18.73
CA ILE A 11 10.66 41.12 -17.53
C ILE A 11 10.72 39.66 -18.01
N LEU A 12 11.91 39.07 -17.99
CA LEU A 12 12.06 37.62 -18.15
C LEU A 12 11.64 36.95 -16.83
N CYS A 13 10.45 36.36 -16.81
CA CYS A 13 10.09 35.37 -15.80
C CYS A 13 10.88 34.09 -16.09
N VAL A 14 11.97 33.87 -15.37
CA VAL A 14 12.66 32.57 -15.34
C VAL A 14 11.85 31.66 -14.41
N SER A 15 11.08 30.75 -14.99
CA SER A 15 10.50 29.62 -14.25
C SER A 15 11.65 28.70 -13.83
N ILE A 16 12.03 28.78 -12.56
CA ILE A 16 12.93 27.81 -11.94
C ILE A 16 12.12 26.51 -11.78
N ASN A 17 12.29 25.59 -12.71
CA ASN A 17 11.88 24.20 -12.49
C ASN A 17 12.82 23.65 -11.41
N ILE A 18 12.39 23.69 -10.15
CA ILE A 18 13.04 22.92 -9.09
C ILE A 18 12.78 21.46 -9.45
N VAL A 19 13.77 20.83 -10.08
CA VAL A 19 13.81 19.37 -10.18
C VAL A 19 14.02 18.89 -8.75
N ASN A 20 12.94 18.53 -8.05
CA ASN A 20 13.07 17.84 -6.77
C ASN A 20 13.92 16.59 -7.02
N ALA A 21 15.08 16.53 -6.38
CA ALA A 21 15.98 15.41 -6.51
C ALA A 21 15.26 14.16 -6.00
N GLN A 22 15.00 13.20 -6.90
CA GLN A 22 14.32 11.96 -6.57
C GLN A 22 15.14 11.16 -5.54
N ASN A 23 14.51 10.73 -4.45
CA ASN A 23 15.16 9.91 -3.43
C ASN A 23 15.35 8.49 -3.96
N ASN A 24 16.57 8.15 -4.40
CA ASN A 24 16.91 6.83 -4.93
C ASN A 24 17.30 5.81 -3.85
N ARG A 25 17.07 6.11 -2.56
CA ARG A 25 17.31 5.20 -1.43
C ARG A 25 16.09 5.15 -0.48
N PRO A 26 14.85 5.00 -1.00
CA PRO A 26 13.66 5.10 -0.18
C PRO A 26 13.63 4.01 0.90
N ILE A 27 13.11 4.38 2.07
CA ILE A 27 12.85 3.48 3.19
C ILE A 27 11.34 3.49 3.42
N ILE A 28 10.71 2.33 3.39
CA ILE A 28 9.26 2.19 3.52
C ILE A 28 8.97 1.48 4.83
N GLY A 29 8.04 2.04 5.60
CA GLY A 29 7.57 1.40 6.81
C GLY A 29 6.50 0.37 6.50
N ILE A 30 6.53 -0.78 7.18
CA ILE A 30 5.46 -1.78 7.14
C ILE A 30 4.86 -1.88 8.54
N LEU A 31 3.56 -1.65 8.67
CA LEU A 31 2.86 -1.77 9.96
C LEU A 31 2.83 -3.23 10.41
N THR A 32 3.31 -3.52 11.61
CA THR A 32 3.18 -4.85 12.23
C THR A 32 1.74 -5.10 12.64
N GLN A 33 1.40 -6.37 12.91
CA GLN A 33 0.08 -6.76 13.40
C GLN A 33 0.20 -7.56 14.69
N PRO A 34 -0.72 -7.40 15.65
CA PRO A 34 -0.78 -8.29 16.82
C PRO A 34 -0.96 -9.74 16.40
N THR A 35 -0.32 -10.66 17.13
CA THR A 35 -0.53 -12.08 16.97
C THR A 35 -0.35 -12.83 18.28
N ALA A 36 -1.16 -13.86 18.49
CA ALA A 36 -1.00 -14.82 19.58
C ALA A 36 -0.42 -16.17 19.10
N ASP A 37 -0.58 -16.49 17.82
CA ASP A 37 -0.45 -17.87 17.32
C ASP A 37 0.55 -18.03 16.16
N ILE A 38 0.93 -16.93 15.47
CA ILE A 38 1.86 -17.01 14.32
C ILE A 38 3.30 -17.16 14.81
N CYS A 39 3.64 -16.39 15.84
CA CYS A 39 4.99 -16.27 16.36
C CYS A 39 5.20 -17.18 17.56
N SER A 40 6.31 -17.91 17.55
CA SER A 40 6.71 -18.75 18.67
C SER A 40 7.20 -17.91 19.86
N ASP A 41 7.97 -16.86 19.55
CA ASP A 41 8.41 -15.82 20.47
C ASP A 41 8.08 -14.45 19.85
N GLY A 42 7.26 -13.64 20.53
CA GLY A 42 6.82 -12.32 20.06
C GLY A 42 5.31 -12.14 20.14
N THR A 43 4.85 -10.89 20.12
CA THR A 43 3.41 -10.56 20.18
C THR A 43 2.93 -9.85 18.92
N GLN A 44 3.82 -9.62 17.96
CA GLN A 44 3.49 -8.97 16.70
C GLN A 44 4.35 -9.49 15.57
N TYR A 45 3.85 -9.37 14.33
CA TYR A 45 4.51 -9.95 13.17
C TYR A 45 4.40 -9.10 11.90
N ILE A 46 5.25 -9.44 10.93
CA ILE A 46 5.12 -9.09 9.51
C ILE A 46 5.41 -10.35 8.69
N ALA A 47 4.50 -10.73 7.77
CA ALA A 47 4.80 -11.77 6.80
C ALA A 47 5.95 -11.33 5.87
N ALA A 48 6.97 -12.17 5.71
CA ALA A 48 8.21 -11.80 5.04
C ALA A 48 8.03 -11.51 3.53
N SER A 49 6.94 -11.99 2.91
CA SER A 49 6.57 -11.64 1.54
C SER A 49 6.40 -10.14 1.33
N TYR A 50 5.82 -9.40 2.28
CA TYR A 50 5.72 -7.94 2.18
C TYR A 50 7.09 -7.25 2.21
N VAL A 51 8.03 -7.75 3.03
CA VAL A 51 9.41 -7.25 3.07
C VAL A 51 10.09 -7.50 1.72
N LYS A 52 10.05 -8.76 1.24
CA LYS A 52 10.62 -9.18 -0.05
C LYS A 52 10.02 -8.38 -1.21
N PHE A 53 8.71 -8.12 -1.17
CA PHE A 53 7.99 -7.36 -2.17
C PHE A 53 8.51 -5.93 -2.28
N ILE A 54 8.70 -5.23 -1.15
CA ILE A 54 9.25 -3.88 -1.15
C ILE A 54 10.73 -3.87 -1.59
N GLU A 55 11.54 -4.80 -1.09
CA GLU A 55 12.96 -4.86 -1.41
C GLU A 55 13.24 -5.19 -2.88
N SER A 56 12.40 -6.03 -3.51
CA SER A 56 12.56 -6.41 -4.92
C SER A 56 12.41 -5.23 -5.89
N ALA A 57 11.75 -4.15 -5.48
CA ALA A 57 11.61 -2.89 -6.24
C ALA A 57 12.67 -1.83 -5.90
N GLY A 58 13.66 -2.17 -5.06
CA GLY A 58 14.80 -1.32 -4.73
C GLY A 58 14.52 -0.29 -3.64
N ALA A 59 13.76 -0.67 -2.62
CA ALA A 59 13.60 0.06 -1.36
C ALA A 59 14.16 -0.75 -0.19
N ARG A 60 14.26 -0.12 0.98
CA ARG A 60 14.56 -0.79 2.26
C ARG A 60 13.34 -0.73 3.16
N VAL A 61 13.27 -1.62 4.14
CA VAL A 61 12.12 -1.74 5.03
C VAL A 61 12.47 -1.39 6.48
N VAL A 62 11.53 -0.73 7.16
CA VAL A 62 11.50 -0.58 8.61
C VAL A 62 10.19 -1.17 9.14
N PRO A 63 10.19 -2.05 10.16
CA PRO A 63 8.96 -2.42 10.85
C PRO A 63 8.43 -1.23 11.66
N ILE A 64 7.14 -0.92 11.52
CA ILE A 64 6.45 0.05 12.38
C ILE A 64 5.65 -0.75 13.40
N PHE A 65 6.08 -0.73 14.66
CA PHE A 65 5.37 -1.45 15.71
C PHE A 65 4.03 -0.78 16.03
N TYR A 66 2.94 -1.53 15.85
CA TYR A 66 1.58 -1.02 16.00
C TYR A 66 1.29 -0.50 17.42
N ASP A 67 2.06 -0.93 18.42
CA ASP A 67 1.92 -0.59 19.83
C ASP A 67 2.92 0.49 20.31
N SER A 68 3.68 1.10 19.40
CA SER A 68 4.56 2.23 19.73
C SER A 68 3.76 3.44 20.24
N ASP A 69 4.36 4.26 21.09
CA ASP A 69 3.79 5.55 21.46
C ASP A 69 3.78 6.52 20.26
N GLN A 70 2.85 7.47 20.27
CA GLN A 70 2.64 8.39 19.14
C GLN A 70 3.85 9.30 18.85
N ASP A 71 4.66 9.67 19.85
CA ASP A 71 5.87 10.47 19.62
C ASP A 71 6.90 9.62 18.86
N THR A 72 7.08 8.36 19.23
CA THR A 72 7.92 7.40 18.51
C THR A 72 7.43 7.20 17.07
N LEU A 73 6.11 7.02 16.88
CA LEU A 73 5.51 6.88 15.55
C LEU A 73 5.69 8.12 14.68
N GLU A 74 5.48 9.33 15.21
CA GLU A 74 5.67 10.58 14.47
C GLU A 74 7.15 10.78 14.07
N ASN A 75 8.09 10.47 14.97
CA ASN A 75 9.52 10.52 14.65
C ASN A 75 9.90 9.54 13.53
N LEU A 76 9.34 8.32 13.57
CA LEU A 76 9.57 7.33 12.53
C LEU A 76 8.91 7.74 11.20
N PHE A 77 7.67 8.23 11.23
CA PHE A 77 6.94 8.74 10.07
C PHE A 77 7.76 9.81 9.32
N ASN A 78 8.33 10.77 10.05
CA ASN A 78 9.19 11.83 9.49
C ASN A 78 10.54 11.31 8.93
N SER A 79 10.89 10.06 9.19
CA SER A 79 12.15 9.44 8.75
C SER A 79 11.97 8.50 7.54
N ILE A 80 10.78 7.94 7.33
CA ILE A 80 10.45 7.01 6.24
C ILE A 80 9.75 7.71 5.08
N ASN A 81 9.76 7.09 3.91
CA ASN A 81 9.33 7.66 2.63
C ASN A 81 7.95 7.18 2.14
N GLY A 82 7.29 6.32 2.92
CA GLY A 82 5.97 5.78 2.63
C GLY A 82 5.58 4.67 3.62
N LEU A 83 4.31 4.31 3.60
CA LEU A 83 3.71 3.32 4.51
C LEU A 83 3.04 2.20 3.71
N LEU A 84 3.36 0.96 4.04
CA LEU A 84 2.63 -0.23 3.59
C LEU A 84 1.77 -0.76 4.74
N LEU A 85 0.48 -0.92 4.47
CA LEU A 85 -0.49 -1.61 5.33
C LEU A 85 -0.69 -3.03 4.76
N PRO A 86 -0.16 -4.08 5.41
CA PRO A 86 -0.25 -5.44 4.89
C PRO A 86 -1.67 -6.02 5.05
N GLY A 87 -1.91 -7.15 4.39
CA GLY A 87 -3.05 -8.01 4.70
C GLY A 87 -2.90 -8.68 6.07
N GLY A 88 -3.98 -9.24 6.61
CA GLY A 88 -4.00 -9.88 7.93
C GLY A 88 -5.43 -10.11 8.41
N GLY A 89 -5.59 -10.24 9.73
CA GLY A 89 -6.89 -10.51 10.37
C GLY A 89 -7.05 -9.87 11.74
N VAL A 90 -6.59 -8.62 11.89
CA VAL A 90 -6.71 -7.86 13.15
C VAL A 90 -8.18 -7.56 13.43
N ASP A 91 -8.64 -7.83 14.66
CA ASP A 91 -9.97 -7.43 15.11
C ASP A 91 -9.95 -5.96 15.57
N PHE A 92 -10.31 -5.06 14.67
CA PHE A 92 -10.28 -3.60 14.90
C PHE A 92 -11.07 -3.14 16.14
N ASN A 93 -12.09 -3.90 16.57
CA ASN A 93 -12.91 -3.57 17.73
C ASN A 93 -12.25 -3.95 19.06
N ASN A 94 -11.38 -4.96 19.05
CA ASN A 94 -10.71 -5.45 20.25
C ASN A 94 -9.26 -4.94 20.35
N GLU A 95 -8.58 -4.74 19.22
CA GLU A 95 -7.20 -4.23 19.15
C GLU A 95 -7.18 -2.70 19.08
N THR A 96 -7.72 -2.05 20.12
CA THR A 96 -7.90 -0.58 20.15
C THR A 96 -6.61 0.21 19.93
N GLN A 97 -5.48 -0.25 20.48
CA GLN A 97 -4.19 0.41 20.28
C GLN A 97 -3.73 0.36 18.82
N TYR A 98 -3.96 -0.75 18.13
CA TYR A 98 -3.69 -0.88 16.69
C TYR A 98 -4.52 0.14 15.91
N THR A 99 -5.84 0.18 16.18
CA THR A 99 -6.78 1.06 15.49
C THR A 99 -6.49 2.55 15.75
N ASP A 100 -6.09 2.92 16.97
CA ASP A 100 -5.70 4.28 17.33
C ASP A 100 -4.42 4.73 16.61
N ASN A 101 -3.40 3.86 16.56
CA ASN A 101 -2.14 4.17 15.89
C ASN A 101 -2.25 4.14 14.37
N LEU A 102 -3.10 3.28 13.82
CA LEU A 102 -3.47 3.29 12.40
C LEU A 102 -4.11 4.64 12.01
N GLN A 103 -5.09 5.13 12.79
CA GLN A 103 -5.69 6.45 12.58
C GLN A 103 -4.67 7.58 12.75
N PHE A 104 -3.76 7.47 13.71
CA PHE A 104 -2.70 8.45 13.91
C PHE A 104 -1.78 8.56 12.68
N LEU A 105 -1.28 7.42 12.17
CA LEU A 105 -0.44 7.37 10.97
C LEU A 105 -1.17 7.89 9.72
N TRP A 106 -2.46 7.55 9.56
CA TRP A 106 -3.32 8.10 8.52
C TRP A 106 -3.39 9.62 8.59
N ASN A 107 -3.68 10.18 9.76
CA ASN A 107 -3.79 11.62 9.97
C ASN A 107 -2.46 12.35 9.70
N LEU A 108 -1.33 11.75 10.08
CA LEU A 108 -0.01 12.27 9.73
C LEU A 108 0.19 12.33 8.22
N ALA A 109 -0.15 11.27 7.48
CA ALA A 109 -0.02 11.23 6.03
C ALA A 109 -0.94 12.23 5.32
N ILE A 110 -2.21 12.35 5.72
CA ILE A 110 -3.13 13.36 5.17
C ILE A 110 -2.57 14.77 5.40
N LYS A 111 -2.17 15.08 6.65
CA LYS A 111 -1.59 16.37 7.02
C LYS A 111 -0.29 16.67 6.26
N ALA A 112 0.58 15.68 6.06
CA ALA A 112 1.80 15.84 5.29
C ALA A 112 1.47 16.25 3.85
N ASN A 113 0.61 15.47 3.18
CA ASN A 113 0.23 15.74 1.79
C ASN A 113 -0.51 17.07 1.62
N ASP A 114 -1.40 17.45 2.55
CA ASP A 114 -2.06 18.77 2.57
C ASP A 114 -1.06 19.94 2.63
N ASN A 115 0.07 19.74 3.31
CA ASN A 115 1.15 20.71 3.42
C ASN A 115 2.17 20.63 2.27
N GLY A 116 1.91 19.80 1.25
CA GLY A 116 2.80 19.58 0.12
C GLY A 116 4.00 18.66 0.42
N ASP A 117 3.99 17.97 1.56
CA ASP A 117 4.96 16.96 1.94
C ASP A 117 4.48 15.57 1.48
N TYR A 118 5.02 15.12 0.35
CA TYR A 118 4.52 13.95 -0.37
C TYR A 118 4.79 12.66 0.40
N PHE A 119 3.74 12.00 0.89
CA PHE A 119 3.85 10.75 1.65
C PHE A 119 2.87 9.67 1.17
N PRO A 120 3.34 8.64 0.44
CA PRO A 120 2.49 7.57 -0.08
C PRO A 120 2.07 6.54 0.95
N ILE A 121 0.85 6.00 0.78
CA ILE A 121 0.38 4.79 1.48
C ILE A 121 -0.06 3.74 0.46
N HIS A 122 0.28 2.48 0.69
CA HIS A 122 -0.32 1.35 0.00
C HIS A 122 -0.98 0.39 0.99
N GLY A 123 -2.20 -0.05 0.70
CA GLY A 123 -2.92 -1.06 1.48
C GLY A 123 -3.20 -2.32 0.67
N THR A 124 -2.84 -3.47 1.21
CA THR A 124 -3.07 -4.78 0.60
C THR A 124 -4.06 -5.58 1.42
N CYS A 125 -5.11 -6.13 0.80
CA CYS A 125 -6.14 -6.95 1.44
C CYS A 125 -6.77 -6.29 2.69
N MET A 126 -6.40 -6.69 3.91
CA MET A 126 -6.83 -6.00 5.13
C MET A 126 -6.40 -4.52 5.13
N GLY A 127 -5.19 -4.20 4.67
CA GLY A 127 -4.76 -2.81 4.49
C GLY A 127 -5.62 -2.04 3.47
N PHE A 128 -6.17 -2.70 2.45
CA PHE A 128 -7.17 -2.06 1.56
C PHE A 128 -8.45 -1.73 2.34
N GLN A 129 -8.93 -2.66 3.18
CA GLN A 129 -10.10 -2.44 4.03
C GLN A 129 -9.84 -1.26 4.96
N GLU A 130 -8.69 -1.22 5.65
CA GLU A 130 -8.27 -0.11 6.51
C GLU A 130 -8.33 1.24 5.82
N LEU A 131 -7.79 1.36 4.61
CA LEU A 131 -7.87 2.61 3.84
C LEU A 131 -9.31 3.07 3.64
N THR A 132 -10.23 2.14 3.35
CA THR A 132 -11.65 2.48 3.21
C THR A 132 -12.30 2.83 4.54
N LEU A 133 -11.98 2.12 5.63
CA LEU A 133 -12.52 2.40 6.97
C LEU A 133 -12.06 3.78 7.46
N LEU A 134 -10.79 4.10 7.24
CA LEU A 134 -10.17 5.38 7.58
C LEU A 134 -10.78 6.55 6.79
N ALA A 135 -10.94 6.39 5.47
CA ALA A 135 -11.53 7.43 4.64
C ALA A 135 -13.02 7.67 4.96
N ALA A 136 -13.77 6.60 5.26
CA ALA A 136 -15.17 6.69 5.68
C ALA A 136 -15.33 7.15 7.15
N ASN A 137 -14.26 7.08 7.94
CA ASN A 137 -14.29 7.19 9.39
C ASN A 137 -15.35 6.26 10.03
N ASP A 138 -15.40 5.02 9.54
CA ASP A 138 -16.36 4.00 9.96
C ASP A 138 -15.70 2.61 9.99
N PHE A 139 -15.33 2.16 11.19
CA PHE A 139 -14.72 0.84 11.42
C PHE A 139 -15.73 -0.31 11.58
N ASN A 140 -17.04 -0.05 11.40
CA ASN A 140 -18.08 -1.04 11.69
C ASN A 140 -19.10 -1.27 10.56
N GLY A 141 -19.25 -0.33 9.61
CA GLY A 141 -20.44 -0.30 8.74
C GLY A 141 -20.23 -0.59 7.26
N ILE A 142 -19.00 -0.54 6.74
CA ILE A 142 -18.79 -0.50 5.27
C ILE A 142 -18.28 -1.80 4.64
N LEU A 143 -17.87 -2.79 5.43
CA LEU A 143 -17.39 -4.07 4.92
C LEU A 143 -18.53 -5.06 4.74
N THR A 144 -18.51 -5.77 3.62
CA THR A 144 -19.48 -6.81 3.24
C THR A 144 -18.76 -8.14 3.10
N PHE A 145 -19.44 -9.23 3.45
CA PHE A 145 -18.91 -10.58 3.29
C PHE A 145 -18.84 -10.98 1.81
N PHE A 146 -17.76 -11.65 1.40
CA PHE A 146 -17.57 -12.22 0.07
C PHE A 146 -16.93 -13.61 0.14
N ASN A 147 -17.36 -14.51 -0.74
CA ASN A 147 -16.79 -15.86 -0.87
C ASN A 147 -15.51 -15.83 -1.73
N SER A 148 -14.45 -15.22 -1.21
CA SER A 148 -13.21 -14.89 -1.94
C SER A 148 -11.92 -15.35 -1.25
N GLU A 149 -12.00 -16.24 -0.26
CA GLU A 149 -10.81 -16.91 0.28
C GLU A 149 -10.23 -17.91 -0.71
N ASN A 150 -8.90 -18.04 -0.69
CA ASN A 150 -8.16 -18.96 -1.53
C ASN A 150 -8.64 -18.93 -3.00
N TYR A 151 -8.62 -17.75 -3.64
CA TYR A 151 -9.29 -17.49 -4.92
C TYR A 151 -8.49 -16.62 -5.88
N THR A 152 -8.04 -17.18 -6.99
CA THR A 152 -7.25 -16.44 -7.99
C THR A 152 -8.03 -16.13 -9.26
N VAL A 153 -8.07 -14.85 -9.63
CA VAL A 153 -8.90 -14.30 -10.73
C VAL A 153 -8.17 -13.22 -11.55
N PRO A 154 -8.64 -12.89 -12.77
CA PRO A 154 -8.26 -11.66 -13.46
C PRO A 154 -8.98 -10.44 -12.86
N LEU A 155 -8.51 -9.24 -13.15
CA LEU A 155 -9.16 -7.97 -12.79
C LEU A 155 -10.20 -7.54 -13.81
N ASN A 156 -11.38 -7.11 -13.36
CA ASN A 156 -12.33 -6.39 -14.20
C ASN A 156 -12.07 -4.89 -14.09
N PHE A 157 -11.30 -4.33 -15.02
CA PHE A 157 -10.99 -2.89 -15.01
C PHE A 157 -12.24 -2.02 -15.22
N THR A 158 -12.32 -0.90 -14.49
CA THR A 158 -13.39 0.09 -14.66
C THR A 158 -13.12 1.01 -15.85
N SER A 159 -14.14 1.76 -16.28
CA SER A 159 -13.95 2.85 -17.23
C SER A 159 -13.09 3.95 -16.60
N GLY A 160 -11.90 4.18 -17.14
CA GLY A 160 -11.00 5.24 -16.68
C GLY A 160 -9.74 4.75 -15.97
N TYR A 161 -9.55 3.43 -15.79
CA TYR A 161 -8.32 2.89 -15.16
C TYR A 161 -7.03 3.37 -15.85
N LEU A 162 -7.04 3.62 -17.17
CA LEU A 162 -5.86 4.16 -17.89
C LEU A 162 -5.52 5.62 -17.56
N ASN A 163 -6.42 6.36 -16.92
CA ASN A 163 -6.15 7.72 -16.43
C ASN A 163 -5.60 7.71 -15.00
N SER A 164 -5.44 6.54 -14.40
CA SER A 164 -5.04 6.37 -13.01
C SER A 164 -3.52 6.47 -12.84
N GLU A 165 -3.03 6.80 -11.65
CA GLU A 165 -1.59 6.73 -11.37
C GLU A 165 -1.08 5.30 -11.47
N ILE A 166 -1.82 4.34 -10.91
CA ILE A 166 -1.42 2.93 -10.90
C ILE A 166 -1.23 2.38 -12.32
N PHE A 167 -2.14 2.63 -13.26
CA PHE A 167 -2.17 1.91 -14.54
C PHE A 167 -1.79 2.73 -15.76
N SER A 168 -1.75 4.07 -15.69
CA SER A 168 -1.45 4.92 -16.86
C SER A 168 -0.08 4.65 -17.50
N ASN A 169 0.90 4.23 -16.70
CA ASN A 169 2.26 3.91 -17.16
C ASN A 169 2.58 2.40 -17.10
N ALA A 170 1.58 1.55 -16.83
CA ALA A 170 1.78 0.11 -16.81
C ALA A 170 2.08 -0.39 -18.24
N PRO A 171 3.05 -1.30 -18.43
CA PRO A 171 3.24 -1.97 -19.71
C PRO A 171 1.94 -2.63 -20.17
N GLN A 172 1.58 -2.42 -21.45
CA GLN A 172 0.31 -2.90 -21.99
C GLN A 172 0.16 -4.43 -21.85
N GLU A 173 1.25 -5.18 -21.95
CA GLU A 173 1.27 -6.63 -21.72
C GLU A 173 0.84 -7.00 -20.29
N PHE A 174 1.25 -6.22 -19.29
CA PHE A 174 0.91 -6.48 -17.89
C PHE A 174 -0.58 -6.21 -17.66
N LEU A 175 -1.13 -5.15 -18.27
CA LEU A 175 -2.56 -4.88 -18.26
C LEU A 175 -3.36 -6.01 -18.94
N THR A 176 -2.82 -6.58 -20.03
CA THR A 176 -3.43 -7.75 -20.68
C THR A 176 -3.40 -8.97 -19.75
N TYR A 177 -2.28 -9.26 -19.08
CA TYR A 177 -2.21 -10.37 -18.13
C TYR A 177 -3.19 -10.19 -16.98
N LEU A 178 -3.22 -8.99 -16.37
CA LEU A 178 -4.13 -8.69 -15.26
C LEU A 178 -5.60 -8.82 -15.66
N SER A 179 -5.98 -8.43 -16.88
CA SER A 179 -7.38 -8.49 -17.33
C SER A 179 -7.84 -9.84 -17.89
N THR A 180 -6.92 -10.77 -18.18
CA THR A 180 -7.27 -12.01 -18.90
C THR A 180 -6.84 -13.30 -18.19
N LEU A 181 -5.83 -13.24 -17.31
CA LEU A 181 -5.31 -14.42 -16.62
C LEU A 181 -5.75 -14.42 -15.15
N PRO A 182 -6.05 -15.59 -14.57
CA PRO A 182 -6.26 -15.72 -13.14
C PRO A 182 -4.90 -15.59 -12.44
N ILE A 183 -4.49 -14.36 -12.09
CA ILE A 183 -3.18 -14.07 -11.50
C ILE A 183 -3.23 -13.17 -10.26
N THR A 184 -4.40 -12.68 -9.85
CA THR A 184 -4.55 -11.92 -8.61
C THR A 184 -5.15 -12.81 -7.52
N MET A 185 -4.32 -13.20 -6.55
CA MET A 185 -4.69 -14.08 -5.44
C MET A 185 -5.52 -13.30 -4.41
N ASN A 186 -6.74 -13.76 -4.13
CA ASN A 186 -7.61 -13.24 -3.08
C ASN A 186 -7.61 -14.24 -1.93
N ASN A 187 -7.44 -13.71 -0.71
CA ASN A 187 -7.59 -14.47 0.52
C ASN A 187 -8.35 -13.64 1.57
N HIS A 188 -9.57 -13.23 1.23
CA HIS A 188 -10.41 -12.37 2.07
C HIS A 188 -11.85 -12.84 2.14
N GLN A 189 -12.47 -12.61 3.30
CA GLN A 189 -13.90 -12.80 3.53
C GLN A 189 -14.67 -11.49 3.51
N TYR A 190 -13.98 -10.35 3.58
CA TYR A 190 -14.59 -9.03 3.69
C TYR A 190 -13.99 -8.07 2.67
N GLY A 191 -14.80 -7.14 2.18
CA GLY A 191 -14.36 -6.08 1.29
C GLY A 191 -15.46 -5.04 1.11
N VAL A 192 -15.29 -4.14 0.15
CA VAL A 192 -16.29 -3.10 -0.15
C VAL A 192 -17.06 -3.45 -1.41
N SER A 193 -18.39 -3.52 -1.32
CA SER A 193 -19.26 -3.68 -2.48
C SER A 193 -19.36 -2.36 -3.26
N PRO A 194 -19.54 -2.38 -4.60
CA PRO A 194 -19.82 -1.17 -5.36
C PRO A 194 -21.03 -0.38 -4.84
N SER A 195 -22.09 -1.06 -4.39
CA SER A 195 -23.25 -0.39 -3.79
C SER A 195 -22.91 0.34 -2.49
N THR A 196 -22.12 -0.28 -1.61
CA THR A 196 -21.70 0.35 -0.35
C THR A 196 -20.79 1.54 -0.63
N PHE A 197 -19.86 1.40 -1.58
CA PHE A 197 -18.99 2.49 -2.01
C PHE A 197 -19.80 3.69 -2.51
N GLU A 198 -20.70 3.48 -3.46
CA GLU A 198 -21.53 4.54 -4.04
C GLU A 198 -22.49 5.19 -3.03
N SER A 199 -22.96 4.44 -2.02
CA SER A 199 -23.80 5.00 -0.95
C SER A 199 -23.03 5.72 0.15
N THR A 200 -21.70 5.60 0.19
CA THR A 200 -20.84 6.21 1.21
C THR A 200 -20.12 7.41 0.61
N GLU A 201 -20.69 8.60 0.80
CA GLU A 201 -20.20 9.86 0.20
C GLU A 201 -18.69 10.04 0.39
N ALA A 202 -18.19 9.85 1.62
CA ALA A 202 -16.77 9.95 1.94
C ALA A 202 -15.87 9.04 1.07
N LEU A 203 -16.30 7.82 0.72
CA LEU A 203 -15.53 6.94 -0.15
C LEU A 203 -15.55 7.45 -1.59
N THR A 204 -16.72 7.84 -2.10
CA THR A 204 -16.85 8.39 -3.45
C THR A 204 -16.09 9.70 -3.63
N GLU A 205 -15.96 10.52 -2.59
CA GLU A 205 -15.18 11.76 -2.63
C GLU A 205 -13.68 11.49 -2.59
N PHE A 206 -13.26 10.47 -1.84
CA PHE A 206 -11.85 10.21 -1.60
C PHE A 206 -11.18 9.35 -2.69
N PHE A 207 -11.86 8.31 -3.19
CA PHE A 207 -11.24 7.29 -4.05
C PHE A 207 -11.83 7.24 -5.46
N ASN A 208 -10.98 6.83 -6.41
CA ASN A 208 -11.37 6.27 -7.70
C ASN A 208 -11.30 4.73 -7.61
N VAL A 209 -12.34 4.06 -8.11
CA VAL A 209 -12.33 2.60 -8.28
C VAL A 209 -11.71 2.25 -9.63
N LEU A 210 -10.66 1.44 -9.63
CA LEU A 210 -9.91 1.08 -10.84
C LEU A 210 -10.20 -0.33 -11.35
N SER A 211 -10.58 -1.24 -10.46
CA SER A 211 -11.05 -2.57 -10.84
C SER A 211 -12.03 -3.13 -9.82
N THR A 212 -12.83 -4.08 -10.28
CA THR A 212 -13.69 -4.92 -9.47
C THR A 212 -13.42 -6.40 -9.75
N ASN A 213 -13.96 -7.25 -8.89
CA ASN A 213 -13.98 -8.70 -9.06
C ASN A 213 -15.34 -9.25 -8.64
N VAL A 214 -15.62 -10.49 -9.03
CA VAL A 214 -16.85 -11.21 -8.67
C VAL A 214 -16.44 -12.41 -7.84
N ASP A 215 -17.03 -12.57 -6.66
CA ASP A 215 -16.79 -13.71 -5.78
C ASP A 215 -17.45 -14.99 -6.33
N ARG A 216 -17.27 -16.12 -5.64
CA ARG A 216 -17.84 -17.41 -6.06
C ARG A 216 -19.37 -17.47 -6.02
N ASP A 217 -20.02 -16.56 -5.30
CA ASP A 217 -21.47 -16.49 -5.15
C ASP A 217 -22.10 -15.49 -6.14
N GLY A 218 -21.28 -14.84 -6.97
CA GLY A 218 -21.72 -13.87 -7.99
C GLY A 218 -21.80 -12.43 -7.50
N ASN A 219 -21.32 -12.14 -6.30
CA ASN A 219 -21.32 -10.80 -5.72
C ASN A 219 -20.09 -10.01 -6.19
N THR A 220 -20.29 -8.75 -6.59
CA THR A 220 -19.18 -7.88 -7.02
C THR A 220 -18.56 -7.16 -5.82
N PHE A 221 -17.23 -7.14 -5.76
CA PHE A 221 -16.44 -6.35 -4.81
C PHE A 221 -15.43 -5.48 -5.54
N ILE A 222 -15.03 -4.38 -4.90
CA ILE A 222 -13.96 -3.50 -5.39
C ILE A 222 -12.61 -4.15 -5.13
N SER A 223 -11.73 -4.20 -6.13
CA SER A 223 -10.43 -4.88 -6.02
C SER A 223 -9.20 -3.99 -6.16
N THR A 224 -9.34 -2.79 -6.74
CA THR A 224 -8.26 -1.79 -6.77
C THR A 224 -8.84 -0.38 -6.63
N ILE A 225 -8.24 0.43 -5.76
CA ILE A 225 -8.55 1.86 -5.60
C ILE A 225 -7.28 2.72 -5.63
N GLU A 226 -7.45 3.98 -5.97
CA GLU A 226 -6.47 5.04 -5.71
C GLU A 226 -7.19 6.31 -5.23
N ALA A 227 -6.57 7.07 -4.35
CA ALA A 227 -7.15 8.32 -3.87
C ALA A 227 -7.06 9.40 -4.96
N LYS A 228 -8.06 10.28 -5.01
CA LYS A 228 -8.17 11.32 -6.04
C LYS A 228 -7.12 12.42 -5.88
N ASN A 229 -6.79 12.75 -4.64
CA ASN A 229 -5.96 13.91 -4.30
C ASN A 229 -4.73 13.56 -3.43
N TYR A 230 -4.56 12.28 -3.07
CA TYR A 230 -3.49 11.80 -2.20
C TYR A 230 -2.77 10.62 -2.85
N PRO A 231 -1.46 10.41 -2.60
CA PRO A 231 -0.73 9.26 -3.10
C PRO A 231 -1.04 7.98 -2.30
N ILE A 232 -2.32 7.63 -2.23
CA ILE A 232 -2.85 6.52 -1.44
C ILE A 232 -3.47 5.50 -2.39
N PHE A 233 -3.02 4.26 -2.30
CA PHE A 233 -3.34 3.19 -3.25
C PHE A 233 -3.76 1.94 -2.50
N GLY A 234 -4.66 1.13 -3.07
CA GLY A 234 -5.05 -0.12 -2.44
C GLY A 234 -5.37 -1.23 -3.42
N THR A 235 -5.01 -2.45 -3.06
CA THR A 235 -5.39 -3.70 -3.76
C THR A 235 -6.04 -4.65 -2.77
N GLN A 236 -7.24 -5.16 -3.08
CA GLN A 236 -7.90 -6.16 -2.24
C GLN A 236 -7.24 -7.54 -2.34
N PHE A 237 -6.60 -7.82 -3.48
CA PHE A 237 -5.80 -9.02 -3.72
C PHE A 237 -4.35 -8.83 -3.24
N HIS A 238 -3.61 -9.94 -3.17
CA HIS A 238 -2.24 -10.05 -2.68
C HIS A 238 -1.23 -10.15 -3.84
N PRO A 239 -0.61 -9.04 -4.30
CA PRO A 239 0.42 -9.10 -5.35
C PRO A 239 1.74 -9.70 -4.86
N GLU A 240 2.01 -9.72 -3.56
CA GLU A 240 3.22 -10.29 -2.98
C GLU A 240 3.21 -11.83 -2.99
N LYS A 241 2.04 -12.44 -2.77
CA LYS A 241 1.86 -13.90 -2.60
C LYS A 241 2.34 -14.71 -3.80
N PRO A 242 1.89 -14.44 -5.05
CA PRO A 242 2.33 -15.17 -6.25
C PRO A 242 3.84 -15.20 -6.49
N ILE A 243 4.59 -14.29 -5.87
CA ILE A 243 6.04 -14.14 -6.06
C ILE A 243 6.82 -14.83 -4.94
N PHE A 244 6.30 -14.85 -3.71
CA PHE A 244 7.09 -15.17 -2.52
C PHE A 244 6.53 -16.23 -1.58
N GLU A 245 5.25 -16.59 -1.67
CA GLU A 245 4.64 -17.66 -0.86
C GLU A 245 4.39 -18.91 -1.70
N TRP A 246 4.47 -20.11 -1.12
CA TRP A 246 4.46 -21.38 -1.88
C TRP A 246 3.62 -22.49 -1.26
N TRP A 247 2.75 -22.18 -0.29
CA TRP A 247 1.86 -23.17 0.28
C TRP A 247 0.93 -23.76 -0.79
N ASP A 248 0.95 -25.07 -0.93
CA ASP A 248 0.31 -25.81 -2.03
C ASP A 248 -1.20 -25.93 -1.92
N GLU A 249 -1.77 -25.65 -0.75
CA GLU A 249 -3.21 -25.56 -0.54
C GLU A 249 -3.78 -24.20 -0.99
N GLU A 250 -2.95 -23.16 -1.12
CA GLU A 250 -3.35 -21.87 -1.69
C GLU A 250 -3.28 -21.92 -3.23
N VAL A 251 -4.36 -21.52 -3.92
CA VAL A 251 -4.46 -21.51 -5.39
C VAL A 251 -3.75 -20.31 -6.00
N MET A 252 -2.47 -20.13 -5.68
CA MET A 252 -1.62 -19.09 -6.25
C MET A 252 -1.18 -19.46 -7.66
N ASN A 253 -1.13 -18.46 -8.54
CA ASN A 253 -0.59 -18.63 -9.88
C ASN A 253 0.86 -18.13 -9.93
N HIS A 254 1.82 -19.04 -10.03
CA HIS A 254 3.26 -18.72 -10.10
C HIS A 254 3.81 -18.64 -11.54
N SER A 255 2.95 -18.44 -12.55
CA SER A 255 3.42 -18.31 -13.94
C SER A 255 4.32 -17.07 -14.11
N PHE A 256 5.12 -17.08 -15.17
CA PHE A 256 5.99 -15.94 -15.49
C PHE A 256 5.19 -14.64 -15.68
N GLU A 257 4.03 -14.73 -16.33
CA GLU A 257 3.10 -13.60 -16.53
C GLU A 257 2.57 -13.07 -15.20
N SER A 258 2.22 -13.98 -14.28
CA SER A 258 1.79 -13.63 -12.92
C SER A 258 2.88 -12.87 -12.17
N ILE A 259 4.13 -13.37 -12.21
CA ILE A 259 5.27 -12.74 -11.55
C ILE A 259 5.50 -11.33 -12.11
N LEU A 260 5.51 -11.16 -13.44
CA LEU A 260 5.73 -9.85 -14.07
C LEU A 260 4.64 -8.84 -13.69
N ALA A 261 3.38 -9.23 -13.81
CA ALA A 261 2.25 -8.37 -13.56
C ALA A 261 2.09 -8.01 -12.07
N ASN A 262 2.32 -8.95 -11.16
CA ASN A 262 2.24 -8.68 -9.72
C ASN A 262 3.44 -7.87 -9.21
N GLN A 263 4.66 -8.10 -9.73
CA GLN A 263 5.85 -7.31 -9.38
C GLN A 263 5.70 -5.82 -9.75
N TYR A 264 4.88 -5.52 -10.77
CA TYR A 264 4.60 -4.14 -11.17
C TYR A 264 4.04 -3.29 -10.03
N PHE A 265 3.17 -3.84 -9.16
CA PHE A 265 2.58 -3.09 -8.06
C PHE A 265 3.64 -2.61 -7.05
N SER A 266 4.64 -3.44 -6.74
CA SER A 266 5.77 -3.01 -5.91
C SER A 266 6.61 -1.95 -6.61
N ASN A 267 6.95 -2.17 -7.89
CA ASN A 267 7.73 -1.20 -8.67
C ASN A 267 7.04 0.17 -8.74
N PHE A 268 5.73 0.18 -8.93
CA PHE A 268 4.90 1.37 -8.90
C PHE A 268 4.96 2.04 -7.52
N PHE A 269 4.65 1.31 -6.44
CA PHE A 269 4.58 1.90 -5.10
C PHE A 269 5.92 2.42 -4.61
N VAL A 270 7.02 1.69 -4.84
CA VAL A 270 8.36 2.18 -4.52
C VAL A 270 8.70 3.44 -5.33
N ASN A 271 8.31 3.51 -6.61
CA ASN A 271 8.48 4.73 -7.40
C ASN A 271 7.71 5.92 -6.83
N GLN A 272 6.53 5.70 -6.25
CA GLN A 272 5.79 6.74 -5.53
C GLN A 272 6.59 7.20 -4.31
N CYS A 273 7.14 6.29 -3.52
CA CYS A 273 7.92 6.60 -2.32
C CYS A 273 9.21 7.38 -2.64
N ARG A 274 9.80 7.22 -3.83
CA ARG A 274 10.97 8.02 -4.28
C ARG A 274 10.69 9.52 -4.40
N LYS A 275 9.42 9.94 -4.42
CA LYS A 275 9.00 11.35 -4.46
C LYS A 275 9.02 12.02 -3.07
N SER A 276 9.01 11.24 -1.99
CA SER A 276 9.15 11.75 -0.61
C SER A 276 10.58 12.20 -0.32
N THR A 277 10.72 13.31 0.40
CA THR A 277 12.02 13.87 0.83
C THR A 277 12.40 13.52 2.27
N HIS A 278 11.61 12.71 2.97
CA HIS A 278 11.91 12.26 4.34
C HIS A 278 13.24 11.51 4.42
N SER A 279 13.90 11.60 5.58
CA SER A 279 15.12 10.86 5.85
C SER A 279 15.39 10.78 7.35
N PHE A 280 16.07 9.72 7.79
CA PHE A 280 16.53 9.61 9.17
C PHE A 280 17.50 10.75 9.52
N PRO A 281 17.51 11.24 10.77
CA PRO A 281 18.41 12.32 11.19
C PRO A 281 19.90 12.00 11.05
N ASN A 282 20.27 10.71 11.11
CA ASN A 282 21.61 10.23 10.86
C ASN A 282 21.63 8.74 10.51
N VAL A 283 22.77 8.29 9.95
CA VAL A 283 22.98 6.90 9.48
C VAL A 283 22.94 5.85 10.58
N ASN A 284 23.21 6.19 11.84
CA ASN A 284 23.16 5.22 12.95
C ASN A 284 21.72 4.90 13.34
N LEU A 285 20.86 5.93 13.42
CA LEU A 285 19.43 5.75 13.66
C LEU A 285 18.77 4.99 12.51
N GLU A 286 19.15 5.33 11.27
CA GLU A 286 18.72 4.57 10.09
C GLU A 286 19.11 3.09 10.23
N ALA A 287 20.38 2.79 10.47
CA ALA A 287 20.87 1.42 10.56
C ALA A 287 20.19 0.61 11.67
N GLN A 288 19.84 1.24 12.80
CA GLN A 288 19.16 0.58 13.93
C GLN A 288 17.67 0.28 13.65
N ALA A 289 17.02 1.06 12.80
CA ALA A 289 15.59 0.90 12.51
C ALA A 289 15.30 -0.15 11.43
N LEU A 290 16.27 -0.48 10.58
CA LEU A 290 16.04 -1.34 9.41
C LEU A 290 15.66 -2.77 9.80
N ILE A 291 14.86 -3.40 8.93
CA ILE A 291 14.46 -4.81 9.03
C ILE A 291 15.65 -5.77 9.10
N TYR A 292 16.84 -5.34 8.64
CA TYR A 292 18.09 -6.12 8.69
C TYR A 292 18.58 -6.46 10.10
N ASN A 293 18.03 -5.83 11.14
CA ASN A 293 18.33 -6.17 12.54
C ASN A 293 17.47 -7.33 13.06
N TYR A 294 16.52 -7.82 12.26
CA TYR A 294 15.58 -8.87 12.61
C TYR A 294 15.80 -10.09 11.72
N SER A 295 15.51 -11.27 12.24
CA SER A 295 15.61 -12.53 11.49
C SER A 295 14.22 -13.14 11.38
N PRO A 296 13.74 -13.49 10.18
CA PRO A 296 12.45 -14.13 10.04
C PRO A 296 12.54 -15.61 10.47
N GLU A 297 11.45 -16.13 11.02
CA GLU A 297 11.26 -17.54 11.34
C GLU A 297 10.61 -18.25 10.16
N TYR A 298 10.86 -19.55 10.02
CA TYR A 298 10.14 -20.40 9.09
C TYR A 298 8.83 -20.86 9.73
N THR A 299 7.69 -20.55 9.10
CA THR A 299 6.36 -20.62 9.75
C THR A 299 5.44 -21.72 9.24
N GLU A 300 5.91 -22.61 8.35
CA GLU A 300 5.09 -23.69 7.77
C GLU A 300 4.31 -24.51 8.80
N ASN A 301 4.89 -24.77 9.98
CA ASN A 301 4.26 -25.57 11.03
C ASN A 301 3.29 -24.80 11.94
N THR A 302 3.28 -23.46 11.91
CA THR A 302 2.40 -22.62 12.72
C THR A 302 1.30 -22.00 11.86
N VAL A 303 1.68 -21.30 10.79
CA VAL A 303 0.78 -20.71 9.81
C VAL A 303 1.36 -20.95 8.40
N PRO A 304 0.86 -21.95 7.67
CA PRO A 304 1.42 -22.32 6.38
C PRO A 304 1.16 -21.28 5.29
N ASP A 305 0.17 -20.39 5.45
CA ASP A 305 -0.13 -19.27 4.53
C ASP A 305 1.07 -18.34 4.27
N PHE A 306 2.08 -18.38 5.14
CA PHE A 306 3.34 -17.65 5.01
C PHE A 306 4.52 -18.61 5.17
N GLU A 307 5.45 -18.60 4.23
CA GLU A 307 6.71 -19.34 4.33
C GLU A 307 7.53 -18.86 5.53
N GLN A 308 7.54 -17.54 5.72
CA GLN A 308 8.32 -16.89 6.76
C GLN A 308 7.62 -15.68 7.34
N CYS A 309 7.76 -15.47 8.64
CA CYS A 309 7.32 -14.26 9.33
C CYS A 309 8.49 -13.66 10.12
N TYR A 310 8.57 -12.33 10.13
CA TYR A 310 9.33 -11.62 11.15
C TYR A 310 8.45 -11.52 12.39
N CYS A 311 8.97 -12.00 13.52
CA CYS A 311 8.33 -11.94 14.83
C CYS A 311 9.06 -10.93 15.72
N PHE A 312 8.31 -10.15 16.48
CA PHE A 312 8.83 -9.05 17.32
C PHE A 312 8.26 -9.10 18.74
#